data_AF-A0A1I2PM11-F1
#
_entry.id   AF-A0A1I2PM11-F1
#
_cell.length_a   1.000
_cell.length_b   1.000
_cell.length_c   1.000
_cell.angle_alpha   90.00
_cell.angle_beta   90.00
_cell.angle_gamma   90.00
#
_symmetry.space_group_name_H-M   'P 1'
#
loop_
_entity.id
_entity.type
_entity.pdbx_description
1 polymer ?
#
loop_
_entity_poly.entity_id
_entity_poly.type
_entity_poly.pdbx_seq_one_letter_code
_entity_poly.pdbx_strand_id
1 'polypeptide(L)'
;MLDERKYGKIRRRRNELIFCSVTFGEYGHQYWYLADEDIFEPGDFVIIPVGEDRHEEIARIESIEYHVKEEAPYPFDKIKHILRKFDRKTDEGLLR
;
A
#
# COMPACT_ATOMS: atom_id res chain seq x y z
N MET A 1 -20.36 -19.76 5.85
CA MET A 1 -20.54 -18.35 6.25
C MET A 1 -19.67 -17.53 5.32
N LEU A 2 -20.27 -16.74 4.42
CA LEU A 2 -19.52 -15.89 3.50
C LEU A 2 -19.28 -14.54 4.18
N ASP A 3 -18.01 -14.16 4.36
CA ASP A 3 -17.65 -12.83 4.84
C ASP A 3 -18.13 -11.76 3.85
N GLU A 4 -19.18 -11.02 4.23
CA GLU A 4 -19.75 -9.91 3.46
C GLU A 4 -18.73 -8.80 3.15
N ARG A 5 -17.64 -8.70 3.92
CA ARG A 5 -16.56 -7.72 3.71
C ARG A 5 -15.82 -7.90 2.39
N LYS A 6 -15.86 -9.10 1.79
CA LYS A 6 -15.19 -9.37 0.50
C LYS A 6 -15.96 -8.89 -0.73
N TYR A 7 -17.25 -8.55 -0.59
CA TYR A 7 -18.11 -8.22 -1.72
C TYR A 7 -18.16 -6.71 -2.07
N GLY A 8 -17.50 -5.86 -1.28
CA GLY A 8 -17.42 -4.42 -1.52
C GLY A 8 -16.13 -3.93 -2.19
N LYS A 9 -15.15 -4.81 -2.44
CA LYS A 9 -13.87 -4.40 -3.03
C LYS A 9 -14.08 -4.04 -4.51
N ILE A 10 -13.70 -2.83 -4.89
CA ILE A 10 -13.69 -2.38 -6.28
C ILE A 10 -12.90 -3.41 -7.10
N ARG A 11 -13.52 -3.99 -8.12
CA ARG A 11 -12.91 -5.04 -8.94
C ARG A 11 -11.94 -4.42 -9.95
N ARG A 12 -10.64 -4.66 -9.74
CA ARG A 12 -9.57 -4.35 -10.68
C ARG A 12 -9.83 -5.00 -12.06
N ARG A 13 -9.60 -4.25 -13.13
CA ARG A 13 -9.52 -4.78 -14.51
C ARG A 13 -8.12 -5.34 -14.78
N ARG A 14 -8.03 -6.32 -15.68
CA ARG A 14 -6.80 -7.09 -15.95
C ARG A 14 -5.53 -6.24 -16.24
N ASN A 15 -5.67 -5.01 -16.74
CA ASN A 15 -4.55 -4.15 -17.13
C ASN A 15 -4.30 -2.97 -16.18
N GLU A 16 -5.14 -2.78 -15.16
CA GLU A 16 -4.92 -1.74 -14.16
C GLU A 16 -3.81 -2.18 -13.20
N LEU A 17 -3.16 -1.23 -12.53
CA LEU A 17 -2.20 -1.42 -11.45
C LEU A 17 -2.87 -1.08 -10.12
N ILE A 18 -2.30 -1.52 -8.99
CA ILE A 18 -2.87 -1.28 -7.66
C ILE A 18 -2.08 -0.15 -7.00
N PHE A 19 -2.69 1.02 -6.90
CA PHE A 19 -2.10 2.18 -6.23
C PHE A 19 -2.66 2.25 -4.81
N CYS A 20 -1.77 2.16 -3.83
CA CYS A 20 -2.11 2.29 -2.41
C CYS A 20 -1.60 3.64 -1.91
N SER A 21 -2.50 4.45 -1.37
CA SER A 21 -2.09 5.61 -0.61
C SER A 21 -1.84 5.22 0.82
N VAL A 22 -0.73 5.70 1.40
CA VAL A 22 -0.32 5.34 2.75
C VAL A 22 0.10 6.57 3.54
N THR A 23 -0.07 6.50 4.85
CA THR A 23 0.48 7.46 5.81
C THR A 23 1.49 6.78 6.72
N PHE A 24 2.59 7.46 7.01
CA PHE A 24 3.62 7.01 7.95
C PHE A 24 4.35 8.23 8.54
N GLY A 25 4.85 8.10 9.77
CA GLY A 25 5.49 9.20 10.51
C GLY A 25 4.54 10.26 11.06
N GLU A 26 5.08 11.19 11.86
CA GLU A 26 4.28 12.18 12.62
C GLU A 26 3.63 13.29 11.75
N TYR A 27 4.15 13.54 10.54
CA TYR A 27 3.68 14.65 9.71
C TYR A 27 2.50 14.31 8.79
N GLY A 28 2.05 13.04 8.78
CA GLY A 28 0.75 12.65 8.20
C GLY A 28 0.61 12.88 6.69
N HIS A 29 1.70 13.07 5.94
CA HIS A 29 1.62 13.17 4.48
C HIS A 29 1.23 11.82 3.86
N GLN A 30 0.36 11.89 2.87
CA GLN A 30 -0.08 10.73 2.11
C GLN A 30 0.87 10.49 0.93
N TYR A 31 1.40 9.27 0.81
CA TYR A 31 2.30 8.86 -0.24
C TYR A 31 1.71 7.71 -1.04
N TRP A 32 2.02 7.66 -2.34
CA TRP A 32 1.54 6.60 -3.23
C TRP A 32 2.60 5.50 -3.39
N TYR A 33 2.15 4.25 -3.28
CA TYR A 33 2.93 3.05 -3.54
C TYR A 33 2.16 2.10 -4.45
N LEU A 34 2.88 1.21 -5.13
CA LEU A 34 2.28 0.09 -5.85
C LEU A 34 2.18 -1.15 -4.96
N ALA A 35 1.12 -1.91 -5.16
CA ALA A 35 1.00 -3.28 -4.66
C ALA A 35 1.10 -4.27 -5.82
N ASP A 36 1.88 -5.33 -5.61
CA ASP A 36 2.00 -6.43 -6.57
C ASP A 36 0.80 -7.39 -6.47
N GLU A 37 0.23 -7.53 -5.28
CA GLU A 37 -0.89 -8.42 -4.97
C GLU A 37 -2.10 -7.66 -4.44
N ASP A 38 -3.31 -8.09 -4.84
CA ASP A 38 -4.56 -7.44 -4.45
C ASP A 38 -5.11 -7.94 -3.10
N ILE A 39 -4.23 -8.01 -2.10
CA ILE A 39 -4.50 -8.59 -0.77
C ILE A 39 -4.75 -7.55 0.32
N PHE A 40 -4.54 -6.27 -0.01
CA PHE A 40 -4.60 -5.17 0.95
C PHE A 40 -5.99 -4.54 1.03
N GLU A 41 -6.28 -3.92 2.18
CA GLU A 41 -7.48 -3.13 2.44
C GLU A 41 -7.13 -1.81 3.16
N PRO A 42 -7.94 -0.74 2.98
CA PRO A 42 -7.80 0.48 3.80
C PRO A 42 -7.82 0.15 5.29
N GLY A 43 -6.87 0.73 6.03
CA GLY A 43 -6.63 0.44 7.45
C GLY A 43 -5.60 -0.66 7.72
N ASP A 44 -5.19 -1.44 6.72
CA ASP A 44 -4.07 -2.37 6.87
C ASP A 44 -2.77 -1.61 7.16
N PHE A 45 -1.92 -2.22 8.00
CA PHE A 45 -0.53 -1.79 8.14
C PHE A 45 0.37 -2.59 7.20
N VAL A 46 1.33 -1.91 6.60
CA VAL A 46 2.26 -2.46 5.59
C VAL A 46 3.68 -1.98 5.85
N ILE A 47 4.65 -2.75 5.35
CA ILE A 47 6.06 -2.37 5.33
C ILE A 47 6.38 -1.74 3.98
N ILE A 48 6.95 -0.54 4.01
CA ILE A 48 7.34 0.23 2.83
C ILE A 48 8.83 0.60 2.86
N PRO A 49 9.46 0.81 1.69
CA PRO A 49 10.82 1.34 1.61
C PRO A 49 10.83 2.88 1.56
N VAL A 50 11.45 3.50 2.55
CA VAL A 50 11.62 4.97 2.66
C VAL A 50 13.05 5.35 2.32
N GLY A 51 13.24 6.55 1.75
CA GLY A 51 14.57 7.07 1.40
C GLY A 51 15.26 6.33 0.24
N GLU A 52 16.48 6.74 -0.07
CA GLU A 52 17.34 6.06 -1.06
C GLU A 52 18.05 4.85 -0.46
N ASP A 53 18.29 4.87 0.85
CA ASP A 53 18.85 3.79 1.66
C ASP A 53 17.87 2.62 1.87
N ARG A 54 16.60 2.79 1.46
CA ARG A 54 15.53 1.79 1.55
C ARG A 54 15.29 1.31 2.98
N HIS A 55 15.28 2.22 3.93
CA HIS A 55 14.86 1.89 5.28
C HIS A 55 13.42 1.37 5.30
N GLU A 56 13.15 0.30 6.04
CA GLU A 56 11.80 -0.23 6.19
C GLU A 56 11.04 0.57 7.23
N GLU A 57 9.84 1.04 6.88
CA GLU A 57 8.94 1.76 7.78
C GLU A 57 7.54 1.14 7.76
N ILE A 58 6.84 1.26 8.89
CA ILE A 58 5.44 0.85 9.02
C ILE A 58 4.55 2.00 8.54
N ALA A 59 3.65 1.71 7.61
CA ALA A 59 2.66 2.66 7.09
C ALA A 59 1.25 2.09 7.18
N ARG A 60 0.24 2.95 7.29
CA ARG A 60 -1.18 2.57 7.22
C ARG A 60 -1.74 2.91 5.85
N ILE A 61 -2.47 1.98 5.24
CA ILE A 61 -3.18 2.23 3.98
C ILE A 61 -4.39 3.13 4.25
N GLU A 62 -4.49 4.23 3.51
CA GLU A 62 -5.63 5.15 3.56
C GLU A 62 -6.65 4.84 2.46
N SER A 63 -6.19 4.60 1.24
CA SER A 63 -7.05 4.27 0.10
C SER A 63 -6.34 3.34 -0.90
N ILE A 64 -7.13 2.65 -1.70
CA ILE A 64 -6.66 1.81 -2.80
C ILE A 64 -7.40 2.23 -4.06
N GLU A 65 -6.65 2.52 -5.12
CA GLU A 65 -7.15 2.91 -6.43
C GLU A 65 -6.55 2.02 -7.53
N TYR A 66 -7.29 1.86 -8.62
CA TYR A 66 -6.85 1.04 -9.75
C TYR A 66 -6.79 1.90 -11.00
N HIS A 67 -5.59 2.03 -11.58
CA HIS A 67 -5.35 2.87 -12.74
C HIS A 67 -4.45 2.14 -13.74
N VAL A 68 -4.60 2.41 -15.03
CA VAL A 68 -3.54 2.08 -15.99
C VAL A 68 -2.32 2.98 -15.75
N LYS A 69 -1.16 2.60 -16.30
CA LYS A 69 0.10 3.34 -16.09
C LYS A 69 -0.01 4.82 -16.46
N GLU A 70 -0.76 5.11 -17.53
CA GLU A 70 -0.95 6.45 -18.09
C GLU A 70 -1.82 7.35 -17.19
N GLU A 71 -2.62 6.75 -16.31
CA GLU A 71 -3.55 7.42 -15.38
C GLU A 71 -3.02 7.39 -13.94
N ALA A 72 -1.74 7.05 -13.74
CA ALA A 72 -1.16 6.92 -12.41
C ALA A 72 -1.29 8.22 -11.59
N PRO A 73 -1.73 8.15 -10.31
CA PRO A 73 -1.89 9.32 -9.43
C PRO A 73 -0.55 9.95 -9.02
N TYR A 74 0.57 9.30 -9.34
CA TYR A 74 1.93 9.74 -9.07
C TYR A 74 2.84 9.27 -10.22
N PRO A 75 3.94 9.99 -10.55
CA PRO A 75 4.85 9.57 -11.62
C PRO A 75 5.31 8.12 -11.47
N PHE A 76 4.93 7.29 -12.45
CA PHE A 76 5.13 5.84 -12.40
C PHE A 76 6.61 5.44 -12.38
N ASP A 77 7.49 6.25 -12.93
CA ASP A 77 8.95 6.06 -12.91
C ASP A 77 9.58 6.28 -11.52
N LYS A 78 8.85 6.93 -10.60
CA LYS A 78 9.32 7.26 -9.24
C LYS A 78 8.60 6.48 -8.15
N ILE A 79 7.46 5.87 -8.45
CA ILE A 79 6.66 5.15 -7.47
C ILE A 79 7.40 3.89 -7.01
N LYS A 80 7.32 3.61 -5.70
CA LYS A 80 7.90 2.40 -5.10
C LYS A 80 6.82 1.37 -4.82
N HIS A 81 7.23 0.14 -4.54
CA HIS A 81 6.32 -0.96 -4.18
C HIS A 81 6.24 -1.15 -2.67
N ILE A 82 5.06 -1.53 -2.18
CA ILE A 82 4.86 -2.09 -0.85
C ILE A 82 5.66 -3.41 -0.77
N LEU A 83 6.41 -3.62 0.31
CA LEU A 83 7.23 -4.81 0.47
C LEU A 83 6.40 -6.01 0.95
N ARG A 84 5.57 -5.80 1.97
CA ARG A 84 4.72 -6.83 2.58
C ARG A 84 3.67 -6.22 3.50
N LYS A 85 2.67 -7.03 3.87
CA LYS A 85 1.77 -6.71 4.99
C LYS A 85 2.58 -6.72 6.30
N PHE A 86 2.29 -5.78 7.19
CA PHE A 86 2.89 -5.77 8.52
C PHE A 86 2.40 -6.99 9.30
N ASP A 87 3.34 -7.78 9.81
CA ASP A 87 3.06 -8.85 10.76
C ASP A 87 3.77 -8.55 12.08
N ARG A 88 2.97 -8.38 13.14
CA ARG A 88 3.50 -7.98 14.45
C ARG A 88 4.54 -8.96 15.01
N LYS A 89 4.50 -10.25 14.67
CA LYS A 89 5.45 -11.24 15.20
C LYS A 89 6.79 -11.15 14.50
N THR A 90 6.80 -10.88 13.20
CA THR A 90 8.03 -10.84 12.41
C THR A 90 8.63 -9.44 12.31
N ASP A 91 7.79 -8.41 12.42
CA ASP A 91 8.17 -7.01 12.22
C ASP A 91 8.19 -6.19 13.53
N GLU A 92 8.17 -6.84 14.70
CA GLU A 92 8.16 -6.17 16.01
C GLU A 92 9.31 -5.16 16.17
N GLY A 93 10.48 -5.44 15.60
CA GLY A 93 11.65 -4.56 15.65
C GLY A 93 11.48 -3.22 14.92
N LEU A 94 10.41 -3.04 14.15
CA LEU A 94 10.07 -1.79 13.48
C LEU A 94 9.07 -0.94 14.28
N LEU A 95 8.48 -1.49 15.35
CA LEU A 95 7.65 -0.72 16.27
C LEU A 95 8.56 0.20 17.09
N ARG A 96 8.39 1.51 16.93
CA ARG A 96 9.09 2.55 17.70
C ARG A 96 8.27 3.02 18.89
#